data_AF-A0A955F985-F1
#
_entry.id   AF-A0A955F985-F1
#
_cell.length_a   1.000
_cell.length_b   1.000
_cell.length_c   1.000
_cell.angle_alpha   90.00
_cell.angle_beta   90.00
_cell.angle_gamma   90.00
#
_symmetry.space_group_name_H-M   'P 1'
#
loop_
_entity.id
_entity.type
_entity.pdbx_description
1 polymer ?
#
loop_
_entity_poly.entity_id
_entity_poly.type
_entity_poly.pdbx_seq_one_letter_code
_entity_poly.pdbx_strand_id
1 'polypeptide(L)'
;METVPKSPQEMAAQMLDVYPYYSDYQMPEGEATRLGEQAKGLKAEIEGIKPYMLPDDELAPKLADVKQRATESGVWRADKGEGADERLAFAVEQKKGYGYTEEEATAGALKDLKRNGYLDAIRDKRKEQERLFKDPISEYIGSHEVEADAEKAELDKLLERTVDITTLTEAEVARLSRDFPSGNFVYHGTGTEQLVKILDSGSLANAKALYEREDAAAKAEGRDAGMIRRNSGFEGVSWSMNGIDALPGDRYHMAGFVAAPEAVLSDTQQLAVPSRPAPNEVLQISAEVDASKFYDAKTQFELYRNPGMFGETNSVFDNLFSVSMWEKEENRQFRDEPMLYQAKRGLLAQPEYQAQLRELYSVDEGGKIRLNPDLLQQIDNEIPVAAVWLQAAIDTGRLKGTQFADKELPAIIDQLNGENIKELIGSSRQDWGQYEAILDEAEKVAGNVEVPVEQMYFVAPRKDAEAWLKVMARSPHKPAGILLYDDKKVRLENFASLHRGDHTELTAELQAAIKPENEGYIDYAEVLGTEFSDDMRTGHKHQVIAEKHLSNRGAIKKVNDKLVIER
;
A
#
# COMPACT_ATOMS: atom_id res chain seq x y z
N MET A 1 1.59 -32.54 15.83
CA MET A 1 0.56 -31.78 15.09
C MET A 1 0.59 -32.27 13.66
N GLU A 2 -0.35 -33.14 13.29
CA GLU A 2 -0.58 -33.44 11.88
C GLU A 2 -0.98 -32.14 11.19
N THR A 3 -0.20 -31.75 10.19
CA THR A 3 -0.43 -30.53 9.43
C THR A 3 -1.70 -30.70 8.62
N VAL A 4 -2.72 -29.89 8.92
CA VAL A 4 -3.87 -29.71 8.02
C VAL A 4 -3.33 -29.52 6.60
N PRO A 5 -3.75 -30.33 5.61
CA PRO A 5 -3.28 -30.18 4.24
C PRO A 5 -3.72 -28.80 3.75
N LYS A 6 -2.74 -27.94 3.46
CA LYS A 6 -2.98 -26.60 2.93
C LYS A 6 -3.60 -26.68 1.53
N SER A 7 -4.49 -25.75 1.18
CA SER A 7 -5.02 -25.68 -0.19
C SER A 7 -3.90 -25.33 -1.19
N PRO A 8 -4.05 -25.65 -2.49
CA PRO A 8 -3.12 -25.21 -3.52
C PRO A 8 -2.92 -23.69 -3.57
N GLN A 9 -4.00 -22.92 -3.41
CA GLN A 9 -4.00 -21.46 -3.30
C GLN A 9 -3.14 -21.01 -2.12
N GLU A 10 -3.31 -21.67 -0.97
CA GLU A 10 -2.52 -21.38 0.22
C GLU A 10 -1.01 -21.59 0.02
N MET A 11 -0.63 -22.56 -0.81
CA MET A 11 0.77 -22.83 -1.11
C MET A 11 1.34 -21.87 -2.15
N ALA A 12 0.56 -21.55 -3.19
CA ALA A 12 0.95 -20.61 -4.23
C ALA A 12 1.25 -19.21 -3.66
N ALA A 13 0.36 -18.70 -2.82
CA ALA A 13 0.57 -17.44 -2.10
C ALA A 13 1.88 -17.44 -1.30
N GLN A 14 2.17 -18.57 -0.63
CA GLN A 14 3.36 -18.71 0.20
C GLN A 14 4.65 -18.74 -0.62
N MET A 15 4.57 -19.20 -1.88
CA MET A 15 5.71 -19.24 -2.78
C MET A 15 6.02 -17.90 -3.45
N LEU A 16 5.02 -17.00 -3.56
CA LEU A 16 5.22 -15.64 -4.05
C LEU A 16 5.96 -14.77 -3.02
N ASP A 17 5.54 -14.84 -1.77
CA ASP A 17 5.95 -13.89 -0.72
C ASP A 17 7.14 -14.35 0.14
N VAL A 18 7.52 -15.61 0.05
CA VAL A 18 8.62 -16.18 0.82
C VAL A 18 9.59 -16.84 -0.14
N TYR A 19 10.89 -16.74 0.12
CA TYR A 19 11.89 -17.47 -0.64
C TYR A 19 12.63 -18.44 0.28
N PRO A 20 12.72 -19.74 -0.07
CA PRO A 20 13.40 -20.72 0.75
C PRO A 20 14.92 -20.48 0.68
N TYR A 21 15.60 -20.67 1.80
CA TYR A 21 17.04 -20.70 1.83
C TYR A 21 17.52 -22.15 1.82
N TYR A 22 18.40 -22.49 0.86
CA TYR A 22 19.06 -23.78 0.77
C TYR A 22 20.55 -23.57 1.01
N SER A 23 21.07 -24.16 2.07
CA SER A 23 22.45 -23.98 2.50
C SER A 23 23.35 -25.12 1.99
N ASP A 24 24.42 -24.76 1.30
CA ASP A 24 25.54 -25.65 0.91
C ASP A 24 26.32 -26.22 2.11
N TYR A 25 26.17 -25.65 3.30
CA TYR A 25 26.67 -26.22 4.55
C TYR A 25 25.87 -27.45 5.03
N GLN A 26 24.65 -27.63 4.52
CA GLN A 26 23.71 -28.66 4.99
C GLN A 26 23.28 -29.62 3.88
N MET A 27 23.69 -29.40 2.64
CA MET A 27 23.52 -30.31 1.51
C MET A 27 24.60 -30.04 0.45
N PRO A 28 24.86 -30.96 -0.48
CA PRO A 28 25.81 -30.72 -1.56
C PRO A 28 25.47 -29.45 -2.36
N GLU A 29 26.50 -28.70 -2.79
CA GLU A 29 26.33 -27.44 -3.53
C GLU A 29 25.45 -27.61 -4.79
N GLY A 30 25.63 -28.71 -5.53
CA GLY A 30 24.82 -29.03 -6.71
C GLY A 30 23.34 -29.22 -6.38
N GLU A 31 23.03 -29.85 -5.23
CA GLU A 31 21.66 -30.04 -4.75
C GLU A 31 21.04 -28.72 -4.26
N ALA A 32 21.80 -27.90 -3.53
CA ALA A 32 21.35 -26.57 -3.11
C ALA A 32 21.02 -25.68 -4.32
N THR A 33 21.88 -25.71 -5.35
CA THR A 33 21.68 -24.97 -6.61
C THR A 33 20.44 -25.46 -7.34
N ARG A 34 20.29 -26.78 -7.51
CA ARG A 34 19.13 -27.40 -8.17
C ARG A 34 17.81 -27.00 -7.49
N LEU A 35 17.73 -27.10 -6.16
CA LEU A 35 16.53 -26.71 -5.41
C LEU A 35 16.25 -25.21 -5.53
N GLY A 36 17.30 -24.38 -5.53
CA GLY A 36 17.18 -22.94 -5.76
C GLY A 36 16.60 -22.60 -7.14
N GLU A 37 17.09 -23.23 -8.20
CA GLU A 37 16.59 -23.03 -9.57
C GLU A 37 15.15 -23.52 -9.73
N GLN A 38 14.81 -24.68 -9.17
CA GLN A 38 13.44 -25.20 -9.19
C GLN A 38 12.48 -24.29 -8.43
N ALA A 39 12.89 -23.76 -7.27
CA ALA A 39 12.09 -22.80 -6.51
C ALA A 39 11.82 -21.52 -7.32
N LYS A 40 12.80 -21.00 -8.06
CA LYS A 40 12.63 -19.86 -8.97
C LYS A 40 11.67 -20.17 -10.11
N GLY A 41 11.84 -21.32 -10.77
CA GLY A 41 10.98 -21.73 -11.89
C GLY A 41 9.51 -21.86 -11.48
N LEU A 42 9.25 -22.51 -10.33
CA LEU A 42 7.90 -22.65 -9.79
C LEU A 42 7.30 -21.29 -9.39
N LYS A 43 8.09 -20.38 -8.83
CA LYS A 43 7.63 -19.01 -8.51
C LYS A 43 7.23 -18.24 -9.77
N ALA A 44 8.09 -18.22 -10.78
CA ALA A 44 7.83 -17.55 -12.06
C ALA A 44 6.56 -18.11 -12.74
N GLU A 45 6.32 -19.41 -12.62
CA GLU A 45 5.10 -20.03 -13.11
C GLU A 45 3.86 -19.54 -12.36
N ILE A 46 3.91 -19.45 -11.02
CA ILE A 46 2.80 -18.91 -10.22
C ILE A 46 2.53 -17.45 -10.57
N GLU A 47 3.57 -16.63 -10.73
CA GLU A 47 3.45 -15.23 -11.16
C GLU A 47 2.76 -15.14 -12.54
N GLY A 48 3.11 -16.03 -13.47
CA GLY A 48 2.51 -16.12 -14.79
C GLY A 48 1.04 -16.58 -14.83
N ILE A 49 0.55 -17.26 -13.78
CA ILE A 49 -0.85 -17.71 -13.70
C ILE A 49 -1.83 -16.53 -13.56
N LYS A 50 -1.36 -15.32 -13.22
CA LYS A 50 -2.17 -14.10 -12.98
C LYS A 50 -3.48 -14.43 -12.25
N PRO A 51 -3.42 -14.91 -10.98
CA PRO A 51 -4.57 -15.53 -10.29
C PRO A 51 -5.84 -14.67 -10.21
N TYR A 52 -5.69 -13.35 -10.35
CA TYR A 52 -6.79 -12.39 -10.36
C TYR A 52 -7.61 -12.39 -11.67
N MET A 53 -7.14 -13.06 -12.73
CA MET A 53 -7.80 -13.13 -14.04
C MET A 53 -8.47 -14.48 -14.32
N LEU A 54 -8.34 -15.46 -13.42
CA LEU A 54 -8.84 -16.82 -13.64
C LEU A 54 -9.98 -17.15 -12.68
N PRO A 55 -11.06 -17.79 -13.17
CA PRO A 55 -12.06 -18.45 -12.33
C PRO A 55 -11.43 -19.52 -11.41
N ASP A 56 -12.02 -19.73 -10.24
CA ASP A 56 -11.51 -20.68 -9.23
C ASP A 56 -11.37 -22.12 -9.74
N ASP A 57 -12.26 -22.55 -10.64
CA ASP A 57 -12.28 -23.89 -11.25
C ASP A 57 -11.15 -24.09 -12.28
N GLU A 58 -10.64 -23.01 -12.89
CA GLU A 58 -9.44 -23.03 -13.74
C GLU A 58 -8.15 -22.84 -12.94
N LEU A 59 -8.20 -22.06 -11.86
CA LEU A 59 -7.06 -21.74 -11.01
C LEU A 59 -6.64 -22.94 -10.15
N ALA A 60 -7.59 -23.62 -9.51
CA ALA A 60 -7.30 -24.66 -8.53
C ALA A 60 -6.47 -25.85 -9.10
N PRO A 61 -6.75 -26.38 -10.30
CA PRO A 61 -5.96 -27.46 -10.88
C PRO A 61 -4.51 -27.05 -11.21
N LYS A 62 -4.31 -25.84 -11.75
CA LYS A 62 -2.97 -25.30 -12.08
C LYS A 62 -2.11 -25.17 -10.82
N LEU A 63 -2.67 -24.59 -9.75
CA LEU A 63 -1.96 -24.45 -8.49
C LEU A 63 -1.70 -25.81 -7.82
N ALA A 64 -2.59 -26.79 -7.99
CA ALA A 64 -2.41 -28.14 -7.44
C ALA A 64 -1.21 -28.85 -8.08
N ASP A 65 -1.01 -28.70 -9.38
CA ASP A 65 0.15 -29.23 -10.10
C ASP A 65 1.47 -28.61 -9.62
N VAL A 66 1.54 -27.27 -9.52
CA VAL A 66 2.72 -26.57 -8.97
C VAL A 66 3.04 -27.07 -7.56
N LYS A 67 2.02 -27.23 -6.71
CA LYS A 67 2.16 -27.77 -5.36
C LYS A 67 2.73 -29.19 -5.36
N GLN A 68 2.24 -30.05 -6.24
CA GLN A 68 2.70 -31.43 -6.34
C GLN A 68 4.17 -31.45 -6.74
N ARG A 69 4.55 -30.71 -7.79
CA ARG A 69 5.95 -30.60 -8.24
C ARG A 69 6.87 -30.03 -7.17
N ALA A 70 6.45 -29.00 -6.44
CA ALA A 70 7.22 -28.44 -5.32
C ALA A 70 7.45 -29.46 -4.19
N THR A 71 6.49 -30.36 -3.98
CA THR A 71 6.57 -31.42 -2.96
C THR A 71 7.49 -32.55 -3.42
N GLU A 72 7.33 -33.01 -4.65
CA GLU A 72 8.11 -34.09 -5.25
C GLU A 72 9.59 -33.73 -5.40
N SER A 73 9.88 -32.47 -5.73
CA SER A 73 11.25 -32.02 -5.98
C SER A 73 12.10 -31.78 -4.71
N GLY A 74 11.46 -31.77 -3.53
CA GLY A 74 12.09 -31.43 -2.25
C GLY A 74 12.15 -29.92 -1.95
N VAL A 75 11.64 -29.08 -2.85
CA VAL A 75 11.57 -27.62 -2.66
C VAL A 75 10.68 -27.25 -1.45
N TRP A 76 9.56 -27.95 -1.28
CA TRP A 76 8.64 -27.71 -0.16
C TRP A 76 9.24 -28.10 1.20
N ARG A 77 10.02 -29.19 1.21
CA ARG A 77 10.68 -29.77 2.38
C ARG A 77 11.96 -30.47 1.93
N ALA A 78 13.12 -29.94 2.32
CA ALA A 78 14.39 -30.51 1.88
C ALA A 78 14.65 -31.91 2.46
N ASP A 79 14.00 -32.28 3.57
CA ASP A 79 14.05 -33.64 4.16
C ASP A 79 13.16 -34.67 3.44
N LYS A 80 12.51 -34.28 2.34
CA LYS A 80 11.64 -35.13 1.52
C LYS A 80 11.88 -34.88 0.03
N GLY A 81 11.21 -35.67 -0.80
CA GLY A 81 11.27 -35.55 -2.25
C GLY A 81 12.55 -36.12 -2.86
N GLU A 82 12.75 -35.83 -4.14
CA GLU A 82 13.93 -36.24 -4.91
C GLU A 82 15.22 -35.74 -4.22
N GLY A 83 16.21 -36.61 -4.09
CA GLY A 83 17.52 -36.31 -3.49
C GLY A 83 17.55 -36.24 -1.95
N ALA A 84 16.46 -36.56 -1.24
CA ALA A 84 16.40 -36.43 0.22
C ALA A 84 17.44 -37.28 0.97
N ASP A 85 17.68 -38.51 0.50
CA ASP A 85 18.65 -39.42 1.11
C ASP A 85 20.09 -38.90 0.94
N GLU A 86 20.41 -38.32 -0.21
CA GLU A 86 21.72 -37.71 -0.47
C GLU A 86 21.98 -36.50 0.43
N ARG A 87 20.98 -35.61 0.53
CA ARG A 87 21.05 -34.44 1.42
C ARG A 87 21.20 -34.87 2.88
N LEU A 88 20.45 -35.90 3.32
CA LEU A 88 20.54 -36.43 4.66
C LEU A 88 21.93 -37.01 4.95
N ALA A 89 22.45 -37.85 4.04
CA ALA A 89 23.78 -38.44 4.19
C ALA A 89 24.86 -37.36 4.32
N PHE A 90 24.82 -36.34 3.46
CA PHE A 90 25.75 -35.21 3.51
C PHE A 90 25.66 -34.45 4.84
N ALA A 91 24.45 -34.08 5.27
CA ALA A 91 24.24 -33.34 6.51
C ALA A 91 24.68 -34.13 7.75
N VAL A 92 24.51 -35.45 7.74
CA VAL A 92 24.97 -36.35 8.80
C VAL A 92 26.50 -36.36 8.88
N GLU A 93 27.17 -36.51 7.74
CA GLU A 93 28.64 -36.51 7.69
C GLU A 93 29.23 -35.18 8.14
N GLN A 94 28.64 -34.05 7.73
CA GLN A 94 29.03 -32.73 8.22
C GLN A 94 28.95 -32.65 9.75
N LYS A 95 27.85 -33.14 10.35
CA LYS A 95 27.68 -33.14 11.80
C LYS A 95 28.65 -34.06 12.51
N LYS A 96 28.94 -35.25 11.98
CA LYS A 96 30.01 -36.10 12.54
C LYS A 96 31.36 -35.39 12.55
N GLY A 97 31.65 -34.57 11.54
CA GLY A 97 32.83 -33.70 11.49
C GLY A 97 32.96 -32.72 12.68
N TYR A 98 31.85 -32.39 13.35
CA TYR A 98 31.81 -31.57 14.56
C TYR A 98 31.81 -32.38 15.87
N GLY A 99 32.01 -33.70 15.82
CA GLY A 99 32.17 -34.56 17.00
C GLY A 99 30.86 -35.13 17.58
N TYR A 100 29.74 -35.04 16.85
CA TYR A 100 28.47 -35.64 17.25
C TYR A 100 28.47 -37.17 17.04
N THR A 101 27.76 -37.91 17.89
CA THR A 101 27.50 -39.34 17.66
C THR A 101 26.59 -39.57 16.45
N GLU A 102 26.52 -40.79 15.90
CA GLU A 102 25.67 -41.13 14.75
C GLU A 102 24.19 -40.73 14.96
N GLU A 103 23.67 -41.02 16.16
CA GLU A 103 22.28 -40.75 16.52
C GLU A 103 22.02 -39.25 16.63
N GLU A 104 22.91 -38.50 17.28
CA GLU A 104 22.83 -37.04 17.39
C GLU A 104 23.02 -36.34 16.04
N ALA A 105 23.94 -36.83 15.20
CA ALA A 105 24.20 -36.30 13.88
C ALA A 105 22.97 -36.49 12.97
N THR A 106 22.35 -37.67 13.01
CA THR A 106 21.13 -37.97 12.23
C THR A 106 19.93 -37.14 12.70
N ALA A 107 19.70 -37.07 14.01
CA ALA A 107 18.63 -36.25 14.56
C ALA A 107 18.83 -34.75 14.25
N GLY A 108 20.06 -34.26 14.38
CA GLY A 108 20.45 -32.91 14.04
C GLY A 108 20.30 -32.61 12.54
N ALA A 109 20.76 -33.50 11.67
CA ALA A 109 20.70 -33.35 10.21
C ALA A 109 19.26 -33.26 9.72
N LEU A 110 18.38 -34.14 10.21
CA LEU A 110 16.95 -34.08 9.92
C LEU A 110 16.31 -32.76 10.41
N LYS A 111 16.75 -32.24 11.56
CA LYS A 111 16.26 -30.95 12.08
C LYS A 111 16.69 -29.80 11.18
N ASP A 112 17.93 -29.80 10.71
CA ASP A 112 18.48 -28.76 9.83
C ASP A 112 17.83 -28.81 8.44
N LEU A 113 17.68 -30.00 7.84
CA LEU A 113 16.96 -30.15 6.57
C LEU A 113 15.48 -29.78 6.67
N LYS A 114 14.82 -29.97 7.82
CA LYS A 114 13.45 -29.48 8.05
C LYS A 114 13.37 -27.95 8.16
N ARG A 115 14.49 -27.29 8.48
CA ARG A 115 14.64 -25.83 8.52
C ARG A 115 14.98 -25.25 7.15
N ASN A 116 15.45 -26.09 6.22
CA ASN A 116 15.68 -25.70 4.83
C ASN A 116 14.45 -26.02 3.96
N GLY A 117 14.01 -25.04 3.19
CA GLY A 117 12.84 -25.15 2.31
C GLY A 117 11.66 -24.29 2.74
N TYR A 118 10.61 -24.31 1.92
CA TYR A 118 9.51 -23.35 2.03
C TYR A 118 8.77 -23.42 3.37
N LEU A 119 8.54 -24.62 3.92
CA LEU A 119 7.74 -24.77 5.14
C LEU A 119 8.29 -23.97 6.33
N ASP A 120 9.61 -23.96 6.51
CA ASP A 120 10.23 -23.25 7.62
C ASP A 120 10.32 -21.75 7.34
N ALA A 121 10.62 -21.36 6.10
CA ALA A 121 10.57 -19.96 5.69
C ALA A 121 9.18 -19.35 5.92
N ILE A 122 8.09 -20.11 5.70
CA ILE A 122 6.72 -19.71 6.05
C ILE A 122 6.53 -19.57 7.57
N ARG A 123 7.09 -20.48 8.37
CA ARG A 123 7.01 -20.39 9.83
C ARG A 123 7.72 -19.16 10.34
N ASP A 124 8.89 -18.86 9.78
CA ASP A 124 9.66 -17.69 10.16
C ASP A 124 8.95 -16.42 9.71
N LYS A 125 8.36 -16.38 8.51
CA LYS A 125 7.51 -15.26 8.11
C LYS A 125 6.31 -15.06 9.04
N ARG A 126 5.68 -16.14 9.51
CA ARG A 126 4.59 -16.05 10.52
C ARG A 126 5.08 -15.49 11.85
N LYS A 127 6.24 -15.95 12.34
CA LYS A 127 6.84 -15.41 13.57
C LYS A 127 7.20 -13.94 13.42
N GLU A 128 7.75 -13.56 12.28
CA GLU A 128 8.05 -12.16 11.94
C GLU A 128 6.77 -11.31 12.00
N GLN A 129 5.70 -11.75 11.34
CA GLN A 129 4.40 -11.05 11.37
C GLN A 129 3.80 -10.95 12.78
N GLU A 130 3.88 -12.01 13.58
CA GLU A 130 3.47 -11.97 15.00
C GLU A 130 4.31 -11.01 15.83
N ARG A 131 5.61 -10.87 15.50
CA ARG A 131 6.50 -9.91 16.16
C ARG A 131 6.18 -8.48 15.77
N LEU A 132 5.76 -8.20 14.53
CA LEU A 132 5.31 -6.86 14.12
C LEU A 132 4.13 -6.36 14.97
N PHE A 133 3.28 -7.27 15.46
CA PHE A 133 2.24 -6.94 16.44
C PHE A 133 2.79 -6.88 17.88
N LYS A 134 3.49 -7.92 18.34
CA LYS A 134 3.87 -8.08 19.75
C LYS A 134 4.96 -7.14 20.21
N ASP A 135 5.99 -6.92 19.38
CA ASP A 135 7.20 -6.20 19.77
C ASP A 135 6.85 -4.72 20.10
N PRO A 136 6.09 -3.97 19.25
CA PRO A 136 5.75 -2.57 19.57
C PRO A 136 4.87 -2.42 20.82
N ILE A 137 3.90 -3.31 21.02
CA ILE A 137 3.05 -3.31 22.21
C ILE A 137 3.88 -3.58 23.47
N SER A 138 4.76 -4.58 23.42
CA SER A 138 5.59 -4.96 24.56
C SER A 138 6.61 -3.87 24.91
N GLU A 139 7.21 -3.25 23.90
CA GLU A 139 8.13 -2.12 24.06
C GLU A 139 7.41 -0.91 24.68
N TYR A 140 6.20 -0.60 24.22
CA TYR A 140 5.40 0.48 24.79
C TYR A 140 5.03 0.23 26.26
N ILE A 141 4.50 -0.96 26.55
CA ILE A 141 4.14 -1.36 27.93
C ILE A 141 5.36 -1.32 28.85
N GLY A 142 6.53 -1.79 28.39
CA GLY A 142 7.76 -1.79 29.16
C GLY A 142 8.40 -0.40 29.36
N SER A 143 8.11 0.56 28.47
CA SER A 143 8.61 1.94 28.59
C SER A 143 7.65 2.88 29.34
N HIS A 144 6.38 2.48 29.49
CA HIS A 144 5.32 3.26 30.16
C HIS A 144 4.82 2.51 31.40
N GLU A 145 5.70 2.34 32.38
CA GLU A 145 5.34 1.68 33.65
C GLU A 145 4.31 2.51 34.44
N VAL A 146 3.31 1.83 35.00
CA VAL A 146 2.26 2.38 35.85
C VAL A 146 2.02 1.43 37.00
N GLU A 147 1.67 1.98 38.16
CA GLU A 147 1.29 1.21 39.34
C GLU A 147 0.09 0.30 39.04
N ALA A 148 0.15 -0.95 39.50
CA ALA A 148 -0.85 -1.98 39.14
C ALA A 148 -2.29 -1.59 39.51
N ASP A 149 -2.49 -0.91 40.65
CA ASP A 149 -3.81 -0.44 41.06
C ASP A 149 -4.34 0.70 40.18
N ALA A 150 -3.45 1.58 39.71
CA ALA A 150 -3.80 2.67 38.81
C ALA A 150 -4.12 2.13 37.41
N GLU A 151 -3.32 1.17 36.92
CA GLU A 151 -3.60 0.46 35.67
C GLU A 151 -4.96 -0.23 35.74
N LYS A 152 -5.23 -0.99 36.80
CA LYS A 152 -6.51 -1.69 36.96
C LYS A 152 -7.70 -0.73 36.96
N ALA A 153 -7.61 0.37 37.71
CA ALA A 153 -8.66 1.38 37.74
C ALA A 153 -8.93 2.01 36.36
N GLU A 154 -7.90 2.17 35.53
CA GLU A 154 -8.05 2.70 34.18
C GLU A 154 -8.59 1.64 33.20
N LEU A 155 -8.16 0.38 33.33
CA LEU A 155 -8.71 -0.74 32.58
C LEU A 155 -10.21 -0.91 32.82
N ASP A 156 -10.67 -0.80 34.07
CA ASP A 156 -12.09 -0.90 34.42
C ASP A 156 -12.92 0.18 33.69
N LYS A 157 -12.42 1.43 33.63
CA LYS A 157 -13.09 2.51 32.86
C LYS A 157 -13.08 2.26 31.36
N LEU A 158 -11.99 1.70 30.82
CA LEU A 158 -11.90 1.40 29.38
C LEU A 158 -12.83 0.26 28.99
N LEU A 159 -13.00 -0.74 29.87
CA LEU A 159 -13.96 -1.82 29.69
C LEU A 159 -15.40 -1.30 29.61
N GLU A 160 -15.78 -0.30 30.43
CA GLU A 160 -17.09 0.37 30.33
C GLU A 160 -17.32 1.08 28.98
N ARG A 161 -16.23 1.48 28.30
CA ARG A 161 -16.28 2.14 26.99
C ARG A 161 -16.17 1.16 25.82
N THR A 162 -15.94 -0.12 26.10
CA THR A 162 -15.76 -1.19 25.12
C THR A 162 -17.10 -1.77 24.70
N VAL A 163 -17.29 -1.92 23.39
CA VAL A 163 -18.51 -2.44 22.77
C VAL A 163 -18.11 -3.61 21.87
N ASP A 164 -18.73 -4.77 22.09
CA ASP A 164 -18.60 -5.92 21.18
C ASP A 164 -19.65 -5.80 20.08
N ILE A 165 -19.22 -5.44 18.86
CA ILE A 165 -20.14 -5.12 17.77
C ILE A 165 -20.90 -6.34 17.24
N THR A 166 -20.49 -7.54 17.64
CA THR A 166 -21.19 -8.79 17.28
C THR A 166 -22.39 -9.09 18.18
N THR A 167 -22.48 -8.44 19.34
CA THR A 167 -23.50 -8.69 20.36
C THR A 167 -23.96 -7.39 21.03
N LEU A 168 -24.43 -6.43 20.22
CA LEU A 168 -24.87 -5.13 20.71
C LEU A 168 -26.13 -5.23 21.58
N THR A 169 -26.09 -4.59 22.74
CA THR A 169 -27.25 -4.29 23.58
C THR A 169 -28.01 -3.07 23.07
N GLU A 170 -29.27 -2.90 23.47
CA GLU A 170 -30.07 -1.71 23.10
C GLU A 170 -29.40 -0.39 23.52
N ALA A 171 -28.72 -0.38 24.69
CA ALA A 171 -28.01 0.79 25.18
C ALA A 171 -26.78 1.13 24.32
N GLU A 172 -26.05 0.13 23.85
CA GLU A 172 -24.90 0.32 22.96
C GLU A 172 -25.35 0.78 21.57
N VAL A 173 -26.43 0.23 21.03
CA VAL A 173 -27.04 0.72 19.79
C VAL A 173 -27.40 2.21 19.93
N ALA A 174 -28.10 2.59 21.01
CA ALA A 174 -28.47 3.98 21.25
C ALA A 174 -27.25 4.91 21.41
N ARG A 175 -26.17 4.43 22.05
CA ARG A 175 -24.91 5.15 22.14
C ARG A 175 -24.29 5.37 20.76
N LEU A 176 -24.13 4.31 19.98
CA LEU A 176 -23.53 4.39 18.65
C LEU A 176 -24.35 5.28 17.71
N SER A 177 -25.68 5.20 17.74
CA SER A 177 -26.53 6.09 16.94
C SER A 177 -26.39 7.58 17.29
N ARG A 178 -26.07 7.91 18.55
CA ARG A 178 -25.79 9.30 18.94
C ARG A 178 -24.40 9.74 18.49
N ASP A 179 -23.42 8.85 18.62
CA ASP A 179 -22.02 9.17 18.34
C ASP A 179 -21.73 9.14 16.81
N PHE A 180 -22.58 8.46 16.02
CA PHE A 180 -22.58 8.41 14.56
C PHE A 180 -23.95 8.85 13.99
N PRO A 181 -24.28 10.15 14.05
CA PRO A 181 -25.64 10.65 13.82
C PRO A 181 -26.15 10.48 12.37
N SER A 182 -25.30 10.52 11.36
CA SER A 182 -25.67 10.24 9.95
C SER A 182 -25.65 8.75 9.61
N GLY A 183 -25.10 7.91 10.48
CA GLY A 183 -24.78 6.53 10.12
C GLY A 183 -23.57 6.39 9.18
N ASN A 184 -22.89 7.50 8.84
CA ASN A 184 -21.62 7.45 8.14
C ASN A 184 -20.47 7.15 9.09
N PHE A 185 -19.42 6.49 8.58
CA PHE A 185 -18.15 6.36 9.28
C PHE A 185 -16.97 6.55 8.33
N VAL A 186 -15.85 6.99 8.91
CA VAL A 186 -14.53 6.94 8.28
C VAL A 186 -13.62 6.01 9.07
N TYR A 187 -12.84 5.18 8.37
CA TYR A 187 -11.91 4.21 8.93
C TYR A 187 -10.46 4.55 8.55
N HIS A 188 -9.57 4.57 9.52
CA HIS A 188 -8.12 4.66 9.32
C HIS A 188 -7.45 3.43 9.92
N GLY A 189 -6.92 2.55 9.06
CA GLY A 189 -6.09 1.42 9.48
C GLY A 189 -4.61 1.71 9.26
N THR A 190 -3.75 1.13 10.11
CA THR A 190 -2.30 1.16 9.92
C THR A 190 -1.63 0.01 10.69
N GLY A 191 -0.30 -0.11 10.61
CA GLY A 191 0.46 -1.13 11.34
C GLY A 191 0.49 -0.88 12.86
N THR A 192 0.76 -1.93 13.65
CA THR A 192 0.70 -1.88 15.12
C THR A 192 1.60 -0.81 15.74
N GLU A 193 2.83 -0.65 15.26
CA GLU A 193 3.75 0.41 15.72
C GLU A 193 3.12 1.81 15.57
N GLN A 194 2.38 2.04 14.48
CA GLN A 194 1.81 3.35 14.16
C GLN A 194 0.55 3.61 14.98
N LEU A 195 -0.27 2.58 15.23
CA LEU A 195 -1.40 2.67 16.15
C LEU A 195 -0.95 3.02 17.57
N VAL A 196 0.11 2.38 18.08
CA VAL A 196 0.70 2.71 19.38
C VAL A 196 1.14 4.18 19.42
N LYS A 197 1.82 4.67 18.38
CA LYS A 197 2.22 6.09 18.30
C LYS A 197 1.03 7.04 18.26
N ILE A 198 -0.03 6.71 17.51
CA ILE A 198 -1.24 7.55 17.46
C ILE A 198 -1.87 7.64 18.85
N LEU A 199 -2.02 6.50 19.54
CA LEU A 199 -2.51 6.47 20.92
C LEU A 199 -1.62 7.28 21.86
N ASP A 200 -0.30 7.14 21.76
CA ASP A 200 0.65 7.83 22.65
C ASP A 200 0.68 9.35 22.43
N SER A 201 0.74 9.76 21.16
CA SER A 201 0.76 11.17 20.74
C SER A 201 -0.59 11.87 20.81
N GLY A 202 -1.67 11.12 21.03
CA GLY A 202 -3.03 11.63 21.16
C GLY A 202 -3.74 11.99 19.86
N SER A 203 -3.11 11.82 18.70
CA SER A 203 -3.68 12.31 17.45
C SER A 203 -3.20 11.59 16.19
N LEU A 204 -4.10 11.46 15.23
CA LEU A 204 -3.78 11.14 13.84
C LEU A 204 -3.55 12.44 13.06
N ALA A 205 -2.36 12.63 12.47
CA ALA A 205 -1.96 13.94 11.97
C ALA A 205 -1.20 13.87 10.63
N ASN A 206 -1.41 14.85 9.76
CA ASN A 206 -0.65 14.95 8.50
C ASN A 206 0.82 15.32 8.76
N ALA A 207 1.67 15.12 7.75
CA ALA A 207 3.10 15.36 7.90
C ALA A 207 3.41 16.79 8.39
N LYS A 208 2.71 17.81 7.88
CA LYS A 208 2.90 19.21 8.28
C LYS A 208 2.65 19.43 9.77
N ALA A 209 1.53 18.93 10.30
CA ALA A 209 1.22 19.01 11.73
C ALA A 209 2.30 18.33 12.59
N LEU A 210 2.80 17.17 12.15
CA LEU A 210 3.90 16.48 12.84
C LEU A 210 5.21 17.28 12.79
N TYR A 211 5.52 17.93 11.65
CA TYR A 211 6.67 18.84 11.52
C TYR A 211 6.62 20.01 12.47
N GLU A 212 5.48 20.68 12.55
CA GLU A 212 5.33 21.82 13.44
C GLU A 212 5.41 21.40 14.92
N ARG A 213 4.85 20.23 15.28
CA ARG A 213 4.95 19.69 16.64
C ARG A 213 6.39 19.38 17.04
N GLU A 214 7.13 18.69 16.18
CA GLU A 214 8.53 18.33 16.45
C GLU A 214 9.44 19.55 16.50
N ASP A 215 9.25 20.53 15.60
CA ASP A 215 9.97 21.79 15.63
C ASP A 215 9.69 22.58 16.91
N ALA A 216 8.44 22.64 17.35
CA ALA A 216 8.06 23.28 18.61
C ALA A 216 8.70 22.58 19.83
N ALA A 217 8.65 21.25 19.89
CA ALA A 217 9.26 20.46 20.96
C ALA A 217 10.79 20.62 20.99
N ALA A 218 11.45 20.53 19.83
CA ALA A 218 12.88 20.71 19.69
C ALA A 218 13.34 22.09 20.16
N LYS A 219 12.60 23.15 19.80
CA LYS A 219 12.84 24.52 20.28
C LYS A 219 12.70 24.65 21.80
N ALA A 220 11.68 24.02 22.39
CA ALA A 220 11.47 24.04 23.83
C ALA A 220 12.61 23.33 24.59
N GLU A 221 13.19 22.29 23.99
CA GLU A 221 14.26 21.48 24.57
C GLU A 221 15.68 21.98 24.20
N GLY A 222 15.79 22.99 23.33
CA GLY A 222 17.09 23.52 22.87
C GLY A 222 17.89 22.54 22.00
N ARG A 223 17.21 21.65 21.27
CA ARG A 223 17.80 20.67 20.34
C ARG A 223 17.38 20.93 18.90
N ASP A 224 18.05 20.28 17.96
CA ASP A 224 17.60 20.25 16.57
C ASP A 224 16.36 19.36 16.43
N ALA A 225 15.49 19.71 15.47
CA ALA A 225 14.34 18.89 15.11
C ALA A 225 14.80 17.51 14.61
N GLY A 226 14.24 16.47 15.19
CA GLY A 226 14.56 15.09 14.86
C GLY A 226 13.89 14.63 13.56
N MET A 227 14.19 13.37 13.19
CA MET A 227 13.53 12.74 12.06
C MET A 227 12.06 12.44 12.39
N ILE A 228 11.15 12.92 11.54
CA ILE A 228 9.71 12.76 11.76
C ILE A 228 9.25 11.41 11.26
N ARG A 229 8.72 10.62 12.18
CA ARG A 229 7.99 9.40 11.84
C ARG A 229 6.54 9.78 11.55
N ARG A 230 6.17 9.76 10.28
CA ARG A 230 4.80 10.05 9.83
C ARG A 230 3.84 8.98 10.35
N ASN A 231 2.66 9.38 10.80
CA ASN A 231 1.57 8.46 11.14
C ASN A 231 0.35 8.58 10.20
N SER A 232 0.40 9.47 9.21
CA SER A 232 -0.54 9.55 8.09
C SER A 232 0.14 10.11 6.82
N GLY A 233 -0.65 10.55 5.83
CA GLY A 233 -0.17 11.09 4.56
C GLY A 233 0.54 12.45 4.67
N PHE A 234 1.21 12.84 3.58
CA PHE A 234 1.86 14.16 3.50
C PHE A 234 0.83 15.29 3.37
N GLU A 235 -0.14 15.12 2.47
CA GLU A 235 -1.17 16.11 2.12
C GLU A 235 -2.27 16.22 3.19
N GLY A 236 -2.60 15.12 3.85
CA GLY A 236 -3.75 15.01 4.74
C GLY A 236 -3.82 13.64 5.42
N VAL A 237 -4.92 13.43 6.12
CA VAL A 237 -5.22 12.14 6.77
C VAL A 237 -6.08 11.31 5.82
N SER A 238 -5.63 10.10 5.47
CA SER A 238 -6.39 9.18 4.62
C SER A 238 -7.38 8.34 5.43
N TRP A 239 -8.58 8.22 4.87
CA TRP A 239 -9.72 7.53 5.44
C TRP A 239 -10.39 6.65 4.37
N SER A 240 -10.96 5.53 4.79
CA SER A 240 -11.94 4.78 4.00
C SER A 240 -13.34 5.13 4.51
N MET A 241 -14.20 5.66 3.64
CA MET A 241 -15.53 6.16 3.98
C MET A 241 -16.61 5.10 3.73
N ASN A 242 -17.33 4.71 4.78
CA ASN A 242 -18.43 3.73 4.78
C ASN A 242 -18.10 2.33 4.23
N GLY A 243 -16.92 2.13 3.67
CA GLY A 243 -16.43 0.89 3.12
C GLY A 243 -14.91 0.86 3.17
N ILE A 244 -14.35 -0.32 3.38
CA ILE A 244 -12.91 -0.56 3.49
C ILE A 244 -12.52 -1.42 2.30
N ASP A 245 -11.64 -0.95 1.41
CA ASP A 245 -11.17 -1.72 0.24
C ASP A 245 -9.89 -2.52 0.52
N ALA A 246 -9.08 -2.01 1.45
CA ALA A 246 -7.88 -2.67 1.90
C ALA A 246 -7.80 -2.60 3.42
N LEU A 247 -7.49 -3.73 4.06
CA LEU A 247 -7.27 -3.78 5.49
C LEU A 247 -5.77 -3.59 5.75
N PRO A 248 -5.34 -2.47 6.36
CA PRO A 248 -3.98 -2.31 6.82
C PRO A 248 -3.83 -3.06 8.15
N GLY A 249 -2.64 -3.58 8.41
CA GLY A 249 -2.31 -4.18 9.70
C GLY A 249 -1.47 -5.43 9.58
N ASP A 250 -1.20 -6.05 10.73
CA ASP A 250 -0.45 -7.29 10.81
C ASP A 250 -1.38 -8.49 10.68
N ARG A 251 -0.82 -9.63 10.25
CA ARG A 251 -1.59 -10.85 10.02
C ARG A 251 -2.46 -11.21 11.23
N TYR A 252 -3.80 -11.23 11.05
CA TYR A 252 -4.82 -11.47 12.09
C TYR A 252 -4.93 -10.40 13.19
N HIS A 253 -4.17 -9.31 13.13
CA HIS A 253 -4.11 -8.28 14.16
C HIS A 253 -4.53 -6.93 13.57
N MET A 254 -5.69 -6.89 12.92
CA MET A 254 -6.16 -5.67 12.23
C MET A 254 -6.81 -4.75 13.23
N ALA A 255 -6.17 -3.62 13.48
CA ALA A 255 -6.74 -2.58 14.31
C ALA A 255 -6.66 -1.23 13.59
N GLY A 256 -7.46 -0.28 14.06
CA GLY A 256 -7.60 1.01 13.41
C GLY A 256 -8.45 1.96 14.24
N PHE A 257 -8.73 3.11 13.63
CA PHE A 257 -9.63 4.11 14.19
C PHE A 257 -10.86 4.26 13.30
N VAL A 258 -12.02 4.33 13.93
CA VAL A 258 -13.30 4.65 13.28
C VAL A 258 -13.84 5.93 13.88
N ALA A 259 -14.37 6.83 13.07
CA ALA A 259 -15.03 8.02 13.57
C ALA A 259 -16.23 8.42 12.70
N ALA A 260 -17.17 9.15 13.28
CA ALA A 260 -18.19 9.84 12.50
C ALA A 260 -17.52 11.01 11.75
N PRO A 261 -17.76 11.20 10.45
CA PRO A 261 -17.20 12.33 9.72
C PRO A 261 -17.50 13.69 10.39
N GLU A 262 -18.69 13.84 10.99
CA GLU A 262 -19.11 15.04 11.72
C GLU A 262 -18.26 15.35 12.95
N ALA A 263 -17.73 14.29 13.60
CA ALA A 263 -16.92 14.41 14.79
C ALA A 263 -15.49 14.88 14.46
N VAL A 264 -14.96 14.46 13.31
CA VAL A 264 -13.56 14.71 12.93
C VAL A 264 -13.38 15.86 11.95
N LEU A 265 -14.44 16.27 11.23
CA LEU A 265 -14.40 17.44 10.36
C LEU A 265 -14.67 18.72 11.15
N SER A 266 -13.76 19.68 11.06
CA SER A 266 -14.02 21.08 11.44
C SER A 266 -14.60 21.89 10.27
N ASP A 267 -15.07 23.10 10.54
CA ASP A 267 -15.56 24.04 9.52
C ASP A 267 -14.46 24.46 8.53
N THR A 268 -13.19 24.21 8.85
CA THR A 268 -12.01 24.54 8.02
C THR A 268 -11.44 23.32 7.30
N GLN A 269 -12.13 22.17 7.37
CA GLN A 269 -11.68 20.91 6.78
C GLN A 269 -12.75 20.33 5.86
N GLN A 270 -12.29 19.44 4.97
CA GLN A 270 -13.15 18.68 4.06
C GLN A 270 -12.59 17.28 3.85
N LEU A 271 -13.45 16.32 3.50
CA LEU A 271 -13.03 15.02 2.96
C LEU A 271 -13.10 15.10 1.44
N ALA A 272 -11.98 14.97 0.76
CA ALA A 272 -11.90 15.02 -0.70
C ALA A 272 -11.44 13.69 -1.27
N VAL A 273 -11.98 13.30 -2.43
CA VAL A 273 -11.47 12.13 -3.16
C VAL A 273 -10.10 12.49 -3.77
N PRO A 274 -8.99 11.79 -3.40
CA PRO A 274 -7.68 12.10 -3.94
C PRO A 274 -7.53 11.71 -5.42
N SER A 275 -6.41 12.10 -6.03
CA SER A 275 -5.97 11.52 -7.30
C SER A 275 -5.67 10.03 -7.12
N ARG A 276 -6.13 9.17 -8.03
CA ARG A 276 -5.94 7.71 -8.00
C ARG A 276 -6.33 7.07 -6.64
N PRO A 277 -7.55 7.33 -6.14
CA PRO A 277 -7.99 6.86 -4.83
C PRO A 277 -8.16 5.35 -4.86
N ALA A 278 -7.89 4.68 -3.74
CA ALA A 278 -8.51 3.39 -3.52
C ALA A 278 -10.05 3.55 -3.45
N PRO A 279 -10.85 2.52 -3.78
CA PRO A 279 -12.29 2.55 -3.55
C PRO A 279 -12.61 2.94 -2.11
N ASN A 280 -13.61 3.81 -1.95
CA ASN A 280 -14.02 4.43 -0.70
C ASN A 280 -12.97 5.36 -0.05
N GLU A 281 -11.82 5.61 -0.68
CA GLU A 281 -10.79 6.48 -0.10
C GLU A 281 -11.18 7.96 -0.21
N VAL A 282 -11.04 8.65 0.92
CA VAL A 282 -11.10 10.12 1.01
C VAL A 282 -9.93 10.64 1.84
N LEU A 283 -9.40 11.80 1.48
CA LEU A 283 -8.39 12.52 2.24
C LEU A 283 -9.03 13.70 2.99
N GLN A 284 -8.78 13.77 4.29
CA GLN A 284 -9.09 14.94 5.08
C GLN A 284 -8.03 16.02 4.87
N ILE A 285 -8.45 17.14 4.29
CA ILE A 285 -7.59 18.27 3.93
C ILE A 285 -8.24 19.60 4.33
N SER A 286 -7.51 20.71 4.17
CA SER A 286 -8.04 22.07 4.37
C SER A 286 -9.18 22.37 3.41
N ALA A 287 -10.26 22.98 3.91
CA ALA A 287 -11.41 23.42 3.11
C ALA A 287 -11.07 24.59 2.16
N GLU A 288 -9.93 25.26 2.36
CA GLU A 288 -9.42 26.34 1.49
C GLU A 288 -8.79 25.79 0.20
N VAL A 289 -8.46 24.49 0.16
CA VAL A 289 -7.94 23.84 -1.04
C VAL A 289 -9.10 23.51 -1.97
N ASP A 290 -9.04 23.99 -3.22
CA ASP A 290 -9.88 23.46 -4.30
C ASP A 290 -9.39 22.05 -4.65
N ALA A 291 -10.02 21.04 -4.08
CA ALA A 291 -9.59 19.65 -4.20
C ALA A 291 -9.58 19.15 -5.65
N SER A 292 -10.59 19.53 -6.43
CA SER A 292 -10.70 19.10 -7.83
C SER A 292 -9.52 19.62 -8.63
N LYS A 293 -9.26 20.93 -8.55
CA LYS A 293 -8.13 21.59 -9.21
C LYS A 293 -6.78 21.10 -8.70
N PHE A 294 -6.66 20.89 -7.39
CA PHE A 294 -5.43 20.42 -6.76
C PHE A 294 -5.03 19.03 -7.25
N TYR A 295 -5.94 18.04 -7.18
CA TYR A 295 -5.63 16.68 -7.61
C TYR A 295 -5.47 16.55 -9.12
N ASP A 296 -6.16 17.39 -9.90
CA ASP A 296 -5.93 17.50 -11.34
C ASP A 296 -4.49 17.95 -11.65
N ALA A 297 -4.06 19.02 -10.99
CA ALA A 297 -2.70 19.54 -11.12
C ALA A 297 -1.66 18.52 -10.64
N LYS A 298 -1.93 17.82 -9.53
CA LYS A 298 -1.05 16.79 -8.98
C LYS A 298 -0.83 15.64 -9.96
N THR A 299 -1.91 15.09 -10.52
CA THR A 299 -1.85 14.03 -11.55
C THR A 299 -0.97 14.47 -12.74
N GLN A 300 -1.19 15.68 -13.24
CA GLN A 300 -0.36 16.18 -14.35
C GLN A 300 1.09 16.38 -13.92
N PHE A 301 1.35 16.97 -12.76
CA PHE A 301 2.70 17.16 -12.24
C PHE A 301 3.48 15.85 -12.11
N GLU A 302 2.84 14.78 -11.60
CA GLU A 302 3.45 13.45 -11.49
C GLU A 302 3.81 12.86 -12.86
N LEU A 303 2.92 12.98 -13.85
CA LEU A 303 3.22 12.56 -15.23
C LEU A 303 4.44 13.28 -15.81
N TYR A 304 4.68 14.53 -15.41
CA TYR A 304 5.81 15.30 -15.92
C TYR A 304 7.11 15.10 -15.14
N ARG A 305 7.08 15.00 -13.80
CA ARG A 305 8.28 15.17 -12.96
C ARG A 305 8.50 14.13 -11.87
N ASN A 306 7.57 13.21 -11.61
CA ASN A 306 7.56 12.31 -10.43
C ASN A 306 8.93 12.18 -9.70
N PRO A 307 9.15 12.83 -8.55
CA PRO A 307 10.48 12.99 -7.95
C PRO A 307 11.01 11.74 -7.22
N GLY A 308 10.55 10.53 -7.60
CA GLY A 308 10.97 9.28 -6.98
C GLY A 308 12.46 9.03 -7.15
N MET A 309 13.26 9.38 -6.14
CA MET A 309 14.73 9.35 -6.21
C MET A 309 15.35 7.96 -6.38
N PHE A 310 14.60 6.84 -6.29
CA PHE A 310 15.12 5.48 -6.45
C PHE A 310 14.05 4.48 -6.96
N GLY A 311 14.10 4.13 -8.26
CA GLY A 311 13.24 3.14 -8.94
C GLY A 311 12.79 3.63 -10.33
N GLU A 312 12.43 2.74 -11.26
CA GLU A 312 11.82 3.15 -12.54
C GLU A 312 10.45 3.79 -12.28
N THR A 313 10.41 5.12 -12.23
CA THR A 313 9.20 5.93 -12.23
C THR A 313 8.86 6.34 -13.68
N ASN A 314 7.61 6.16 -14.09
CA ASN A 314 7.17 6.44 -15.46
C ASN A 314 6.67 7.90 -15.59
N SER A 315 7.58 8.84 -15.82
CA SER A 315 7.28 10.26 -16.05
C SER A 315 8.08 10.84 -17.22
N VAL A 316 7.70 12.00 -17.75
CA VAL A 316 8.46 12.69 -18.82
C VAL A 316 9.90 12.92 -18.39
N PHE A 317 10.11 13.46 -17.20
CA PHE A 317 11.44 13.74 -16.68
C PHE A 317 12.25 12.45 -16.48
N ASP A 318 11.69 11.44 -15.82
CA ASP A 318 12.44 10.22 -15.45
C ASP A 318 12.80 9.38 -16.67
N ASN A 319 11.90 9.27 -17.64
CA ASN A 319 12.16 8.57 -18.90
C ASN A 319 13.28 9.25 -19.70
N LEU A 320 13.28 10.59 -19.80
CA LEU A 320 14.34 11.34 -20.47
C LEU A 320 15.66 11.29 -19.68
N PHE A 321 15.60 11.44 -18.36
CA PHE A 321 16.77 11.44 -17.48
C PHE A 321 17.47 10.07 -17.47
N SER A 322 16.71 8.97 -17.44
CA SER A 322 17.23 7.61 -17.50
C SER A 322 18.05 7.36 -18.77
N VAL A 323 17.63 7.89 -19.93
CA VAL A 323 18.43 7.85 -21.17
C VAL A 323 19.75 8.60 -20.99
N SER A 324 19.74 9.80 -20.39
CA SER A 324 20.99 10.54 -20.14
C SER A 324 21.95 9.80 -19.21
N MET A 325 21.44 9.04 -18.24
CA MET A 325 22.27 8.31 -17.29
C MET A 325 22.85 7.05 -17.93
N TRP A 326 22.04 6.33 -18.71
CA TRP A 326 22.47 5.16 -19.47
C TRP A 326 23.61 5.46 -20.45
N GLU A 327 23.56 6.61 -21.14
CA GLU A 327 24.63 7.02 -22.06
C GLU A 327 25.94 7.46 -21.35
N LYS A 328 25.85 7.88 -20.07
CA LYS A 328 27.01 8.41 -19.32
C LYS A 328 27.74 7.35 -18.50
N GLU A 329 27.01 6.40 -17.95
CA GLU A 329 27.58 5.31 -17.16
C GLU A 329 27.61 4.06 -18.04
N GLU A 330 28.81 3.57 -18.39
CA GLU A 330 28.97 2.25 -19.02
C GLU A 330 28.38 1.14 -18.12
N ASN A 331 27.06 0.93 -18.18
CA ASN A 331 26.30 -0.23 -17.71
C ASN A 331 26.54 -0.73 -16.27
N ARG A 332 26.62 0.13 -15.25
CA ARG A 332 26.82 -0.36 -13.85
C ARG A 332 25.79 0.00 -12.79
N GLN A 333 25.00 1.07 -12.92
CA GLN A 333 24.00 1.42 -11.88
C GLN A 333 22.55 1.11 -12.25
N PHE A 334 22.19 1.09 -13.53
CA PHE A 334 20.84 0.73 -13.99
C PHE A 334 20.83 -0.75 -14.39
N ARG A 335 20.02 -1.56 -13.70
CA ARG A 335 19.87 -3.00 -14.02
C ARG A 335 19.06 -3.22 -15.30
N ASP A 336 18.24 -2.25 -15.70
CA ASP A 336 17.28 -2.35 -16.78
C ASP A 336 17.50 -1.22 -17.82
N GLU A 337 17.23 -1.53 -19.09
CA GLU A 337 17.37 -0.58 -20.20
C GLU A 337 16.28 0.51 -20.10
N PRO A 338 16.56 1.80 -20.39
CA PRO A 338 15.56 2.86 -20.33
C PRO A 338 14.28 2.54 -21.13
N MET A 339 13.11 2.82 -20.54
CA MET A 339 11.80 2.56 -21.14
C MET A 339 11.64 3.12 -22.57
N LEU A 340 12.24 4.28 -22.87
CA LEU A 340 12.21 4.86 -24.22
C LEU A 340 12.90 3.97 -25.26
N TYR A 341 14.01 3.32 -24.89
CA TYR A 341 14.71 2.37 -25.76
C TYR A 341 13.92 1.06 -25.90
N GLN A 342 13.30 0.58 -24.83
CA GLN A 342 12.39 -0.57 -24.89
C GLN A 342 11.21 -0.29 -25.84
N ALA A 343 10.53 0.85 -25.67
CA ALA A 343 9.40 1.25 -26.51
C ALA A 343 9.81 1.42 -27.97
N LYS A 344 11.02 1.93 -28.25
CA LYS A 344 11.53 2.02 -29.62
C LYS A 344 11.61 0.66 -30.32
N ARG A 345 12.00 -0.40 -29.59
CA ARG A 345 12.11 -1.77 -30.11
C ARG A 345 10.76 -2.49 -30.21
N GLY A 346 9.79 -2.07 -29.40
CA GLY A 346 8.43 -2.64 -29.36
C GLY A 346 7.38 -1.68 -29.94
N LEU A 347 6.73 -0.91 -29.07
CA LEU A 347 5.62 0.00 -29.38
C LEU A 347 5.85 0.87 -30.63
N LEU A 348 6.99 1.56 -30.71
CA LEU A 348 7.26 2.54 -31.77
C LEU A 348 7.72 1.90 -33.08
N ALA A 349 7.92 0.57 -33.11
CA ALA A 349 8.19 -0.17 -34.34
C ALA A 349 6.88 -0.53 -35.08
N GLN A 350 5.71 -0.35 -34.45
CA GLN A 350 4.41 -0.62 -35.05
C GLN A 350 4.02 0.51 -36.01
N PRO A 351 3.48 0.24 -37.22
CA PRO A 351 3.13 1.28 -38.19
C PRO A 351 2.18 2.37 -37.67
N GLU A 352 1.32 2.04 -36.71
CA GLU A 352 0.26 2.87 -36.16
C GLU A 352 0.59 3.52 -34.80
N TYR A 353 1.84 3.44 -34.33
CA TYR A 353 2.23 3.92 -32.99
C TYR A 353 1.82 5.39 -32.75
N GLN A 354 1.90 6.24 -33.77
CA GLN A 354 1.54 7.66 -33.65
C GLN A 354 0.06 7.85 -33.31
N ALA A 355 -0.83 7.04 -33.90
CA ALA A 355 -2.25 7.11 -33.60
C ALA A 355 -2.51 6.71 -32.14
N GLN A 356 -1.87 5.63 -31.67
CA GLN A 356 -1.95 5.18 -30.28
C GLN A 356 -1.47 6.25 -29.30
N LEU A 357 -0.32 6.90 -29.57
CA LEU A 357 0.19 7.97 -28.71
C LEU A 357 -0.69 9.23 -28.73
N ARG A 358 -1.32 9.55 -29.86
CA ARG A 358 -2.22 10.72 -30.01
C ARG A 358 -3.51 10.60 -29.20
N GLU A 359 -3.95 9.38 -28.88
CA GLU A 359 -5.08 9.16 -27.97
C GLU A 359 -4.75 9.46 -26.50
N LEU A 360 -3.47 9.63 -26.18
CA LEU A 360 -2.96 9.75 -24.81
C LEU A 360 -2.52 11.17 -24.44
N TYR A 361 -2.82 12.16 -25.28
CA TYR A 361 -2.64 13.57 -24.91
C TYR A 361 -3.72 14.46 -25.55
N SER A 362 -3.86 15.65 -25.00
CA SER A 362 -4.65 16.75 -25.57
C SER A 362 -3.82 18.03 -25.55
N VAL A 363 -4.25 19.01 -26.35
CA VAL A 363 -3.60 20.32 -26.42
C VAL A 363 -4.66 21.37 -26.13
N ASP A 364 -4.42 22.23 -25.14
CA ASP A 364 -5.35 23.30 -24.79
C ASP A 364 -5.31 24.48 -25.79
N GLU A 365 -6.21 25.45 -25.62
CA GLU A 365 -6.29 26.64 -26.48
C GLU A 365 -4.99 27.49 -26.45
N GLY A 366 -4.22 27.40 -25.37
CA GLY A 366 -2.92 28.04 -25.21
C GLY A 366 -1.76 27.25 -25.81
N GLY A 367 -2.04 26.10 -26.44
CA GLY A 367 -1.04 25.21 -27.02
C GLY A 367 -0.33 24.33 -25.99
N LYS A 368 -0.74 24.32 -24.72
CA LYS A 368 -0.13 23.49 -23.67
C LYS A 368 -0.54 22.03 -23.81
N ILE A 369 0.43 21.16 -23.62
CA ILE A 369 0.21 19.72 -23.71
C ILE A 369 -0.33 19.24 -22.36
N ARG A 370 -1.40 18.45 -22.41
CA ARG A 370 -2.00 17.79 -21.26
C ARG A 370 -2.01 16.28 -21.50
N LEU A 371 -1.43 15.54 -20.58
CA LEU A 371 -1.22 14.10 -20.73
C LEU A 371 -2.40 13.32 -20.16
N ASN A 372 -2.75 12.19 -20.77
CA ASN A 372 -3.83 11.33 -20.29
C ASN A 372 -3.44 10.73 -18.93
N PRO A 373 -4.23 10.93 -17.87
CA PRO A 373 -3.98 10.36 -16.54
C PRO A 373 -3.79 8.85 -16.47
N ASP A 374 -4.41 8.08 -17.38
CA ASP A 374 -4.32 6.62 -17.41
C ASP A 374 -2.85 6.15 -17.59
N LEU A 375 -1.97 7.03 -18.10
CA LEU A 375 -0.54 6.79 -18.19
C LEU A 375 0.16 6.58 -16.82
N LEU A 376 -0.38 7.07 -15.70
CA LEU A 376 0.16 6.82 -14.36
C LEU A 376 -0.19 5.44 -13.80
N GLN A 377 -1.17 4.76 -14.38
CA GLN A 377 -1.78 3.57 -13.79
C GLN A 377 -1.66 2.34 -14.71
N GLN A 378 -0.63 2.33 -15.57
CA GLN A 378 -0.40 1.25 -16.52
C GLN A 378 -0.07 -0.07 -15.79
N ILE A 379 -0.62 -1.18 -16.28
CA ILE A 379 -0.47 -2.51 -15.67
C ILE A 379 0.95 -3.06 -15.81
N ASP A 380 1.78 -2.57 -16.74
CA ASP A 380 3.18 -3.02 -16.91
C ASP A 380 4.09 -1.86 -17.38
N ASN A 381 3.68 -0.60 -17.15
CA ASN A 381 4.38 0.59 -17.63
C ASN A 381 4.73 0.54 -19.14
N GLU A 382 3.86 -0.07 -19.97
CA GLU A 382 4.17 -0.40 -21.37
C GLU A 382 4.43 0.83 -22.26
N ILE A 383 3.84 1.98 -21.92
CA ILE A 383 3.95 3.23 -22.66
C ILE A 383 4.77 4.24 -21.84
N PRO A 384 5.98 4.62 -22.29
CA PRO A 384 6.75 5.67 -21.64
C PRO A 384 6.03 7.01 -21.75
N VAL A 385 5.82 7.71 -20.63
CA VAL A 385 5.16 9.02 -20.62
C VAL A 385 5.93 10.04 -21.47
N ALA A 386 7.27 9.99 -21.48
CA ALA A 386 8.06 10.85 -22.37
C ALA A 386 7.80 10.59 -23.87
N ALA A 387 7.47 9.36 -24.27
CA ALA A 387 7.17 9.06 -25.67
C ALA A 387 5.89 9.80 -26.12
N VAL A 388 4.86 9.80 -25.27
CA VAL A 388 3.60 10.53 -25.50
C VAL A 388 3.87 12.04 -25.57
N TRP A 389 4.62 12.59 -24.62
CA TRP A 389 4.94 14.02 -24.61
C TRP A 389 5.78 14.43 -25.83
N LEU A 390 6.78 13.64 -26.22
CA LEU A 390 7.60 13.91 -27.40
C LEU A 390 6.75 13.87 -28.68
N GLN A 391 5.83 12.92 -28.82
CA GLN A 391 4.90 12.88 -29.95
C GLN A 391 4.02 14.15 -29.98
N ALA A 392 3.50 14.57 -28.84
CA ALA A 392 2.75 15.83 -28.72
C ALA A 392 3.60 17.06 -29.08
N ALA A 393 4.88 17.08 -28.70
CA ALA A 393 5.82 18.15 -29.05
C ALA A 393 6.13 18.21 -30.55
N ILE A 394 6.19 17.05 -31.23
CA ILE A 394 6.28 16.96 -32.70
C ILE A 394 5.01 17.54 -33.33
N ASP A 395 3.84 17.04 -32.92
CA ASP A 395 2.56 17.38 -33.54
C ASP A 395 2.18 18.86 -33.34
N THR A 396 2.58 19.47 -32.22
CA THR A 396 2.41 20.90 -31.95
C THR A 396 3.51 21.79 -32.54
N GLY A 397 4.54 21.20 -33.15
CA GLY A 397 5.66 21.93 -33.73
C GLY A 397 6.58 22.61 -32.71
N ARG A 398 6.57 22.19 -31.44
CA ARG A 398 7.43 22.72 -30.37
C ARG A 398 8.90 22.46 -30.59
N LEU A 399 9.23 21.43 -31.36
CA LEU A 399 10.60 21.07 -31.69
C LEU A 399 11.14 21.84 -32.92
N LYS A 400 10.35 22.73 -33.52
CA LYS A 400 10.80 23.60 -34.62
C LYS A 400 11.94 24.50 -34.15
N GLY A 401 13.03 24.52 -34.90
CA GLY A 401 14.23 25.30 -34.54
C GLY A 401 15.20 24.58 -33.59
N THR A 402 14.87 23.36 -33.16
CA THR A 402 15.80 22.47 -32.43
C THR A 402 16.46 21.48 -33.41
N GLN A 403 17.43 20.70 -32.95
CA GLN A 403 18.04 19.62 -33.75
C GLN A 403 17.06 18.46 -34.08
N PHE A 404 15.89 18.45 -33.43
CA PHE A 404 14.83 17.46 -33.62
C PHE A 404 13.77 17.90 -34.63
N ALA A 405 13.93 19.08 -35.25
CA ALA A 405 12.99 19.57 -36.26
C ALA A 405 12.81 18.56 -37.39
N ASP A 406 11.54 18.35 -37.79
CA ASP A 406 11.12 17.46 -38.88
C ASP A 406 11.49 15.98 -38.68
N LYS A 407 11.80 15.55 -37.45
CA LYS A 407 12.09 14.16 -37.11
C LYS A 407 10.90 13.46 -36.49
N GLU A 408 10.77 12.18 -36.82
CA GLU A 408 9.85 11.29 -36.13
C GLU A 408 10.43 10.83 -34.78
N LEU A 409 9.54 10.41 -33.88
CA LEU A 409 9.89 10.04 -32.51
C LEU A 409 11.04 9.01 -32.40
N PRO A 410 11.09 7.90 -33.18
CA PRO A 410 12.20 6.95 -33.11
C PRO A 410 13.56 7.60 -33.42
N ALA A 411 13.59 8.52 -34.39
CA ALA A 411 14.81 9.23 -34.78
C ALA A 411 15.22 10.30 -33.76
N ILE A 412 14.27 10.85 -32.99
CA ILE A 412 14.56 11.72 -31.85
C ILE A 412 15.22 10.91 -30.73
N ILE A 413 14.65 9.74 -30.40
CA ILE A 413 15.18 8.84 -29.37
C ILE A 413 16.63 8.44 -29.67
N ASP A 414 16.97 8.15 -30.94
CA ASP A 414 18.34 7.83 -31.37
C ASP A 414 19.37 8.94 -31.15
N GLN A 415 18.91 10.16 -30.94
CA GLN A 415 19.77 11.33 -30.82
C GLN A 415 19.80 11.89 -29.41
N LEU A 416 19.02 11.35 -28.48
CA LEU A 416 18.99 11.78 -27.09
C LEU A 416 20.37 11.61 -26.46
N ASN A 417 20.85 12.68 -25.82
CA ASN A 417 22.10 12.72 -25.10
C ASN A 417 22.02 13.76 -23.97
N GLY A 418 23.02 13.79 -23.10
CA GLY A 418 23.00 14.63 -21.91
C GLY A 418 22.89 16.15 -22.15
N GLU A 419 23.19 16.65 -23.35
CA GLU A 419 23.06 18.08 -23.68
C GLU A 419 21.64 18.42 -24.15
N ASN A 420 21.09 17.64 -25.08
CA ASN A 420 19.78 17.94 -25.67
C ASN A 420 18.59 17.48 -24.80
N ILE A 421 18.81 16.53 -23.88
CA ILE A 421 17.81 16.18 -22.86
C ILE A 421 17.50 17.37 -21.95
N LYS A 422 18.49 18.22 -21.63
CA LYS A 422 18.24 19.43 -20.83
C LYS A 422 17.33 20.42 -21.55
N GLU A 423 17.49 20.56 -22.86
CA GLU A 423 16.62 21.41 -23.70
C GLU A 423 15.19 20.86 -23.71
N LEU A 424 15.02 19.54 -23.87
CA LEU A 424 13.71 18.89 -23.84
C LEU A 424 13.03 19.00 -22.47
N ILE A 425 13.76 18.81 -21.37
CA ILE A 425 13.25 19.03 -20.01
C ILE A 425 12.86 20.49 -19.79
N GLY A 426 13.65 21.44 -20.31
CA GLY A 426 13.33 22.87 -20.27
C GLY A 426 12.05 23.20 -21.03
N SER A 427 11.84 22.56 -22.19
CA SER A 427 10.62 22.70 -23.00
C SER A 427 9.40 22.10 -22.29
N SER A 428 9.52 20.90 -21.71
CA SER A 428 8.42 20.26 -20.98
C SER A 428 7.99 21.07 -19.74
N ARG A 429 8.92 21.83 -19.12
CA ARG A 429 8.61 22.74 -18.01
C ARG A 429 7.58 23.82 -18.33
N GLN A 430 7.46 24.21 -19.60
CA GLN A 430 6.41 25.15 -20.00
C GLN A 430 5.00 24.56 -19.84
N ASP A 431 4.86 23.24 -19.90
CA ASP A 431 3.59 22.55 -19.74
C ASP A 431 3.24 22.32 -18.27
N TRP A 432 4.21 21.88 -17.45
CA TRP A 432 3.93 21.54 -16.05
C TRP A 432 4.14 22.67 -15.04
N GLY A 433 4.79 23.77 -15.40
CA GLY A 433 5.01 24.90 -14.49
C GLY A 433 3.72 25.53 -13.93
N GLN A 434 2.61 25.43 -14.67
CA GLN A 434 1.30 25.86 -14.16
C GLN A 434 0.77 24.95 -13.05
N TYR A 435 1.05 23.65 -13.13
CA TYR A 435 0.64 22.68 -12.12
C TYR A 435 1.52 22.82 -10.88
N GLU A 436 2.85 23.02 -11.06
CA GLU A 436 3.77 23.37 -9.97
C GLU A 436 3.24 24.58 -9.17
N ALA A 437 2.83 25.66 -9.85
CA ALA A 437 2.28 26.84 -9.20
C ALA A 437 0.96 26.59 -8.45
N ILE A 438 0.09 25.70 -8.95
CA ILE A 438 -1.15 25.31 -8.25
C ILE A 438 -0.81 24.52 -6.98
N LEU A 439 0.12 23.57 -7.07
CA LEU A 439 0.56 22.77 -5.93
C LEU A 439 1.23 23.63 -4.87
N ASP A 440 2.14 24.53 -5.27
CA ASP A 440 2.81 25.48 -4.37
C ASP A 440 1.81 26.38 -3.64
N GLU A 441 0.74 26.81 -4.31
CA GLU A 441 -0.31 27.62 -3.67
C GLU A 441 -1.14 26.78 -2.70
N ALA A 442 -1.49 25.56 -3.09
CA ALA A 442 -2.20 24.62 -2.23
C ALA A 442 -1.39 24.28 -0.97
N GLU A 443 -0.07 24.09 -1.07
CA GLU A 443 0.80 23.84 0.09
C GLU A 443 0.83 25.00 1.10
N LYS A 444 0.69 26.25 0.65
CA LYS A 444 0.63 27.42 1.53
C LYS A 444 -0.65 27.42 2.38
N VAL A 445 -1.77 27.02 1.79
CA VAL A 445 -3.09 26.96 2.46
C VAL A 445 -3.42 25.57 3.01
N ALA A 446 -2.55 24.58 2.76
CA ALA A 446 -2.64 23.26 3.36
C ALA A 446 -2.51 23.42 4.87
N GLY A 447 -3.64 23.36 5.55
CA GLY A 447 -3.71 23.46 7.00
C GLY A 447 -3.08 22.24 7.67
N ASN A 448 -2.79 22.40 8.96
CA ASN A 448 -2.52 21.27 9.83
C ASN A 448 -3.81 20.47 9.97
N VAL A 449 -3.76 19.20 9.57
CA VAL A 449 -4.86 18.26 9.82
C VAL A 449 -4.43 17.39 10.97
N GLU A 450 -5.15 17.51 12.07
CA GLU A 450 -4.93 16.73 13.27
C GLU A 450 -6.29 16.29 13.81
N VAL A 451 -6.44 14.98 14.02
CA VAL A 451 -7.66 14.37 14.54
C VAL A 451 -7.33 13.74 15.90
N PRO A 452 -7.80 14.33 17.01
CA PRO A 452 -7.59 13.79 18.35
C PRO A 452 -8.19 12.40 18.51
N VAL A 453 -7.49 11.51 19.23
CA VAL A 453 -7.98 10.16 19.49
C VAL A 453 -9.28 10.17 20.28
N GLU A 454 -9.51 11.18 21.12
CA GLU A 454 -10.73 11.37 21.90
C GLU A 454 -11.98 11.56 21.02
N GLN A 455 -11.82 11.88 19.73
CA GLN A 455 -12.90 11.97 18.74
C GLN A 455 -13.12 10.66 17.97
N MET A 456 -12.27 9.65 18.18
CA MET A 456 -12.24 8.42 17.41
C MET A 456 -12.50 7.20 18.30
N TYR A 457 -13.23 6.23 17.76
CA TYR A 457 -13.31 4.89 18.32
C TYR A 457 -12.09 4.08 17.88
N PHE A 458 -11.49 3.31 18.79
CA PHE A 458 -10.48 2.32 18.43
C PHE A 458 -11.14 1.00 18.07
N VAL A 459 -10.80 0.40 16.93
CA VAL A 459 -11.37 -0.86 16.47
C VAL A 459 -10.30 -1.93 16.49
N ALA A 460 -10.61 -3.09 17.07
CA ALA A 460 -9.66 -4.19 17.22
C ALA A 460 -10.37 -5.56 17.24
N PRO A 461 -9.65 -6.66 16.94
CA PRO A 461 -10.22 -7.99 17.10
C PRO A 461 -10.35 -8.32 18.59
N ARG A 462 -11.42 -9.03 18.95
CA ARG A 462 -11.69 -9.44 20.34
C ARG A 462 -10.50 -10.14 20.99
N LYS A 463 -9.79 -11.01 20.26
CA LYS A 463 -8.63 -11.74 20.78
C LYS A 463 -7.47 -10.85 21.24
N ASP A 464 -7.37 -9.61 20.75
CA ASP A 464 -6.29 -8.68 21.05
C ASP A 464 -6.72 -7.57 22.02
N ALA A 465 -7.97 -7.60 22.49
CA ALA A 465 -8.56 -6.55 23.33
C ALA A 465 -7.71 -6.26 24.58
N GLU A 466 -7.24 -7.30 25.28
CA GLU A 466 -6.43 -7.13 26.49
C GLU A 466 -5.12 -6.38 26.22
N ALA A 467 -4.45 -6.69 25.11
CA ALA A 467 -3.18 -6.06 24.75
C ALA A 467 -3.39 -4.56 24.45
N TRP A 468 -4.43 -4.24 23.68
CA TRP A 468 -4.77 -2.86 23.34
C TRP A 468 -5.28 -2.05 24.54
N LEU A 469 -6.09 -2.65 25.41
CA LEU A 469 -6.55 -2.01 26.64
C LEU A 469 -5.36 -1.65 27.56
N LYS A 470 -4.34 -2.51 27.65
CA LYS A 470 -3.11 -2.23 28.41
C LYS A 470 -2.31 -1.07 27.83
N VAL A 471 -2.22 -0.97 26.51
CA VAL A 471 -1.60 0.18 25.82
C VAL A 471 -2.40 1.45 26.13
N MET A 472 -3.72 1.43 25.96
CA MET A 472 -4.57 2.60 26.20
C MET A 472 -4.56 3.03 27.66
N ALA A 473 -4.56 2.10 28.62
CA ALA A 473 -4.49 2.43 30.05
C ALA A 473 -3.23 3.23 30.39
N ARG A 474 -2.12 2.94 29.69
CA ARG A 474 -0.81 3.61 29.82
C ARG A 474 -0.70 4.90 29.04
N SER A 475 -1.41 5.02 27.92
CA SER A 475 -1.38 6.23 27.11
C SER A 475 -1.99 7.43 27.87
N PRO A 476 -1.46 8.65 27.72
CA PRO A 476 -2.11 9.85 28.26
C PRO A 476 -3.47 10.15 27.61
N HIS A 477 -3.73 9.59 26.43
CA HIS A 477 -4.91 9.87 25.63
C HIS A 477 -5.80 8.63 25.48
N LYS A 478 -7.12 8.83 25.46
CA LYS A 478 -8.09 7.73 25.43
C LYS A 478 -9.08 7.90 24.28
N PRO A 479 -9.34 6.84 23.48
CA PRO A 479 -10.32 6.92 22.41
C PRO A 479 -11.73 7.21 22.93
N ALA A 480 -12.61 7.72 22.07
CA ALA A 480 -14.03 7.95 22.35
C ALA A 480 -14.73 6.68 22.87
N GLY A 481 -14.33 5.53 22.32
CA GLY A 481 -14.70 4.20 22.77
C GLY A 481 -13.87 3.14 22.05
N ILE A 482 -14.18 1.87 22.33
CA ILE A 482 -13.47 0.73 21.74
C ILE A 482 -14.50 -0.20 21.11
N LEU A 483 -14.34 -0.56 19.85
CA LEU A 483 -15.19 -1.51 19.13
C LEU A 483 -14.42 -2.81 18.92
N LEU A 484 -14.98 -3.92 19.39
CA LEU A 484 -14.40 -5.25 19.22
C LEU A 484 -15.18 -6.04 18.19
N TYR A 485 -14.49 -6.58 17.19
CA TYR A 485 -15.06 -7.49 16.18
C TYR A 485 -14.56 -8.93 16.35
N ASP A 486 -15.23 -9.89 15.70
CA ASP A 486 -14.84 -11.30 15.71
C ASP A 486 -13.69 -11.57 14.73
N ASP A 487 -12.52 -11.91 15.26
CA ASP A 487 -11.30 -12.25 14.51
C ASP A 487 -11.43 -13.48 13.61
N LYS A 488 -12.46 -14.30 13.83
CA LYS A 488 -12.74 -15.46 12.97
C LYS A 488 -13.52 -15.09 11.72
N LYS A 489 -14.24 -13.96 11.74
CA LYS A 489 -15.01 -13.46 10.60
C LYS A 489 -14.19 -12.53 9.71
N VAL A 490 -13.34 -11.70 10.32
CA VAL A 490 -12.51 -10.75 9.60
C VAL A 490 -11.05 -11.21 9.64
N ARG A 491 -10.49 -11.54 8.49
CA ARG A 491 -9.09 -11.93 8.31
C ARG A 491 -8.42 -10.99 7.29
N LEU A 492 -7.20 -10.56 7.59
CA LEU A 492 -6.38 -9.75 6.67
C LEU A 492 -6.14 -10.53 5.37
N GLU A 493 -5.87 -9.79 4.28
CA GLU A 493 -5.18 -10.37 3.13
C GLU A 493 -3.96 -11.13 3.62
N ASN A 494 -3.82 -12.37 3.18
CA ASN A 494 -2.81 -13.24 3.72
C ASN A 494 -2.13 -14.00 2.60
N PHE A 495 -0.82 -13.79 2.52
CA PHE A 495 0.13 -14.57 1.75
C PHE A 495 0.03 -16.08 1.96
N ALA A 496 -0.71 -16.54 2.96
CA ALA A 496 -0.92 -17.94 3.20
C ALA A 496 -2.13 -18.52 2.48
N SER A 497 -3.01 -17.74 1.85
CA SER A 497 -4.29 -18.22 1.28
C SER A 497 -4.73 -17.59 -0.04
N LEU A 498 -3.94 -16.67 -0.62
CA LEU A 498 -4.41 -15.76 -1.71
C LEU A 498 -5.71 -15.04 -1.34
N HIS A 499 -6.03 -14.97 -0.04
CA HIS A 499 -7.25 -14.36 0.44
C HIS A 499 -7.13 -12.85 0.31
N ARG A 500 -8.09 -12.17 -0.32
CA ARG A 500 -8.05 -10.72 -0.60
C ARG A 500 -8.34 -9.83 0.63
N GLY A 501 -8.37 -10.43 1.81
CA GLY A 501 -8.79 -9.79 3.05
C GLY A 501 -10.31 -9.68 3.13
N ASP A 502 -10.86 -9.95 4.32
CA ASP A 502 -12.29 -9.88 4.61
C ASP A 502 -12.72 -8.42 4.88
N HIS A 503 -12.32 -7.50 4.00
CA HIS A 503 -12.55 -6.05 4.15
C HIS A 503 -14.04 -5.70 4.03
N THR A 504 -14.76 -6.45 3.19
CA THR A 504 -16.23 -6.42 3.08
C THR A 504 -16.89 -6.88 4.38
N GLU A 505 -16.37 -7.91 5.05
CA GLU A 505 -16.91 -8.40 6.31
C GLU A 505 -16.67 -7.41 7.45
N LEU A 506 -15.50 -6.77 7.56
CA LEU A 506 -15.30 -5.71 8.55
C LEU A 506 -16.22 -4.52 8.28
N THR A 507 -16.34 -4.13 7.01
CA THR A 507 -17.29 -3.10 6.58
C THR A 507 -18.70 -3.46 7.02
N ALA A 508 -19.15 -4.68 6.76
CA ALA A 508 -20.48 -5.15 7.12
C ALA A 508 -20.71 -5.19 8.64
N GLU A 509 -19.73 -5.63 9.42
CA GLU A 509 -19.78 -5.63 10.90
C GLU A 509 -19.89 -4.19 11.43
N LEU A 510 -19.12 -3.24 10.87
CA LEU A 510 -19.20 -1.84 11.23
C LEU A 510 -20.53 -1.19 10.81
N GLN A 511 -21.03 -1.45 9.60
CA GLN A 511 -22.32 -0.94 9.12
C GLN A 511 -23.51 -1.53 9.88
N ALA A 512 -23.40 -2.78 10.36
CA ALA A 512 -24.42 -3.38 11.22
C ALA A 512 -24.50 -2.67 12.58
N ALA A 513 -23.37 -2.20 13.09
CA ALA A 513 -23.27 -1.45 14.35
C ALA A 513 -23.60 0.04 14.20
N ILE A 514 -23.14 0.65 13.10
CA ILE A 514 -23.29 2.05 12.73
C ILE A 514 -24.28 2.11 11.56
N LYS A 515 -25.57 2.11 11.88
CA LYS A 515 -26.62 1.89 10.89
C LYS A 515 -26.77 3.07 9.91
N PRO A 516 -26.85 2.83 8.59
CA PRO A 516 -27.02 3.85 7.56
C PRO A 516 -28.46 4.38 7.43
N GLU A 517 -29.30 4.24 8.47
CA GLU A 517 -30.75 4.50 8.40
C GLU A 517 -31.13 5.96 8.74
N ASN A 518 -30.15 6.87 8.84
CA ASN A 518 -30.37 8.25 9.31
C ASN A 518 -30.48 9.26 8.17
N GLU A 519 -31.27 10.32 8.39
CA GLU A 519 -31.30 11.51 7.53
C GLU A 519 -29.89 12.12 7.50
N GLY A 520 -29.27 12.18 6.31
CA GLY A 520 -27.93 12.74 6.12
C GLY A 520 -26.82 11.71 5.85
N TYR A 521 -27.14 10.42 5.72
CA TYR A 521 -26.21 9.44 5.17
C TYR A 521 -25.75 9.85 3.77
N ILE A 522 -24.43 9.90 3.56
CA ILE A 522 -23.80 10.11 2.25
C ILE A 522 -23.20 8.80 1.75
N ASP A 523 -23.63 8.33 0.58
CA ASP A 523 -22.95 7.23 -0.12
C ASP A 523 -21.64 7.72 -0.77
N TYR A 524 -20.59 6.89 -0.77
CA TYR A 524 -19.35 7.19 -1.49
C TYR A 524 -19.60 7.40 -2.99
N ALA A 525 -20.55 6.69 -3.60
CA ALA A 525 -20.95 6.91 -4.99
C ALA A 525 -21.44 8.34 -5.25
N GLU A 526 -22.13 8.97 -4.28
CA GLU A 526 -22.56 10.36 -4.39
C GLU A 526 -21.38 11.33 -4.38
N VAL A 527 -20.36 11.05 -3.55
CA VAL A 527 -19.11 11.82 -3.48
C VAL A 527 -18.31 11.65 -4.78
N LEU A 528 -18.23 10.44 -5.31
CA LEU A 528 -17.57 10.14 -6.56
C LEU A 528 -18.30 10.78 -7.77
N GLY A 529 -19.61 11.01 -7.62
CA GLY A 529 -20.48 11.53 -8.68
C GLY A 529 -20.94 10.46 -9.67
N THR A 530 -20.65 9.19 -9.39
CA THR A 530 -21.06 8.02 -10.16
C THR A 530 -21.03 6.79 -9.25
N GLU A 531 -21.84 5.79 -9.57
CA GLU A 531 -21.71 4.45 -8.97
C GLU A 531 -20.30 3.90 -9.21
N PHE A 532 -19.73 3.31 -8.17
CA PHE A 532 -18.46 2.59 -8.28
C PHE A 532 -18.71 1.20 -8.87
N SER A 533 -17.88 0.81 -9.84
CA SER A 533 -17.85 -0.52 -10.42
C SER A 533 -16.43 -1.00 -10.64
N ASP A 534 -16.21 -2.31 -10.60
CA ASP A 534 -14.86 -2.90 -10.65
C ASP A 534 -14.11 -2.62 -11.95
N ASP A 535 -14.80 -2.32 -13.06
CA ASP A 535 -14.19 -1.91 -14.33
C ASP A 535 -13.53 -0.52 -14.28
N MET A 536 -13.84 0.27 -13.25
CA MET A 536 -13.18 1.56 -13.00
C MET A 536 -11.79 1.40 -12.40
N ARG A 537 -11.42 0.20 -11.93
CA ARG A 537 -10.11 -0.08 -11.31
C ARG A 537 -8.99 -0.22 -12.36
N THR A 538 -7.77 0.16 -12.01
CA THR A 538 -6.60 0.11 -12.92
C THR A 538 -5.28 -0.27 -12.21
N GLY A 539 -4.23 -0.59 -12.98
CA GLY A 539 -2.87 -0.91 -12.53
C GLY A 539 -2.60 -2.35 -12.08
N HIS A 540 -1.34 -2.64 -11.71
CA HIS A 540 -0.80 -3.97 -11.35
C HIS A 540 -1.58 -4.76 -10.27
N LYS A 541 -2.52 -4.14 -9.55
CA LYS A 541 -3.35 -4.77 -8.50
C LYS A 541 -4.84 -4.41 -8.54
N HIS A 542 -5.30 -3.61 -9.51
CA HIS A 542 -6.69 -3.11 -9.56
C HIS A 542 -7.16 -2.43 -8.25
N GLN A 543 -6.27 -1.84 -7.46
CA GLN A 543 -6.62 -1.27 -6.15
C GLN A 543 -6.98 0.21 -6.21
N VAL A 544 -6.86 0.85 -7.37
CA VAL A 544 -7.08 2.29 -7.54
C VAL A 544 -8.09 2.57 -8.64
N ILE A 545 -8.94 3.57 -8.42
CA ILE A 545 -9.90 4.07 -9.42
C ILE A 545 -9.12 4.85 -10.48
N ALA A 546 -9.42 4.61 -11.76
CA ALA A 546 -8.79 5.33 -12.85
C ALA A 546 -9.23 6.80 -12.86
N GLU A 547 -8.27 7.71 -13.03
CA GLU A 547 -8.52 9.15 -12.90
C GLU A 547 -9.57 9.67 -13.89
N LYS A 548 -9.73 9.04 -15.07
CA LYS A 548 -10.79 9.37 -16.04
C LYS A 548 -12.21 9.30 -15.46
N HIS A 549 -12.41 8.55 -14.37
CA HIS A 549 -13.69 8.42 -13.69
C HIS A 549 -13.89 9.42 -12.55
N LEU A 550 -12.89 10.26 -12.25
CA LEU A 550 -12.90 11.17 -11.10
C LEU A 550 -13.24 12.61 -11.48
N SER A 551 -13.68 12.86 -12.71
CA SER A 551 -13.98 14.21 -13.21
C SER A 551 -15.12 14.91 -12.47
N ASN A 552 -16.02 14.15 -11.85
CA ASN A 552 -17.17 14.65 -11.09
C ASN A 552 -17.01 14.49 -9.56
N ARG A 553 -15.79 14.20 -9.09
CA ARG A 553 -15.51 14.03 -7.66
C ARG A 553 -15.90 15.29 -6.89
N GLY A 554 -16.63 15.10 -5.80
CA GLY A 554 -16.95 16.15 -4.84
C GLY A 554 -16.03 16.12 -3.61
N ALA A 555 -16.28 17.07 -2.72
CA ALA A 555 -15.74 17.08 -1.38
C ALA A 555 -16.87 17.14 -0.35
N ILE A 556 -16.72 16.45 0.77
CA ILE A 556 -17.66 16.50 1.87
C ILE A 556 -17.20 17.55 2.87
N LYS A 557 -18.12 18.45 3.23
CA LYS A 557 -17.92 19.45 4.28
C LYS A 557 -18.96 19.30 5.38
N LYS A 558 -18.61 19.80 6.57
CA LYS A 558 -19.56 19.96 7.67
C LYS A 558 -20.12 21.38 7.66
N VAL A 559 -21.43 21.52 7.52
CA VAL A 559 -22.14 22.80 7.54
C VAL A 559 -23.30 22.71 8.51
N ASN A 560 -23.27 23.50 9.59
CA ASN A 560 -24.26 23.46 10.68
C ASN A 560 -24.48 22.03 11.21
N ASP A 561 -23.38 21.32 11.52
CA ASP A 561 -23.35 19.94 12.00
C ASP A 561 -23.95 18.89 11.05
N LYS A 562 -24.19 19.23 9.78
CA LYS A 562 -24.63 18.30 8.74
C LYS A 562 -23.56 18.13 7.68
N LEU A 563 -23.43 16.91 7.16
CA LEU A 563 -22.57 16.63 6.02
C LEU A 563 -23.23 17.09 4.72
N VAL A 564 -22.44 17.72 3.84
CA VAL A 564 -22.88 18.16 2.51
C VAL A 564 -21.79 17.88 1.49
N ILE A 565 -22.19 17.51 0.28
CA ILE A 565 -21.27 17.37 -0.87
C ILE A 565 -21.19 18.70 -1.62
N GLU A 566 -19.99 19.23 -1.78
CA GLU A 566 -19.67 20.36 -2.65
C GLU A 566 -18.96 19.85 -3.91
N ARG A 567 -19.28 20.44 -5.07
CA ARG A 567 -18.71 20.10 -6.38
C ARG A 567 -18.13 21.33 -7.06
#